data_AF-A0A536CTP8-F1
#
_entry.id   AF-A0A536CTP8-F1
#
_cell.length_a   1.000
_cell.length_b   1.000
_cell.length_c   1.000
_cell.angle_alpha   90.00
_cell.angle_beta   90.00
_cell.angle_gamma   90.00
#
_symmetry.space_group_name_H-M   'P 1'
#
loop_
_entity.id
_entity.type
_entity.pdbx_description
1 polymer ?
#
loop_
_entity_poly.entity_id
_entity_poly.type
_entity_poly.pdbx_seq_one_letter_code
_entity_poly.pdbx_strand_id
1 'polypeptide(L)'
;MGSTSCGQHIVAFRLDGSDRREILMSSVPVSLLGWDALSRVLVESGNEILRVDLDGKRTSLDLGLPAGVHAKWANLTDQSPDRRVAFLLVGADRPLSDSFNGFGVLSLIDDSVSEPTRPARAYAVAWITGHEQLMVPWETVAGRRTVTAYDVITRSERPLAAIGEGVQPSAVSGRILLFLGEPYVRAGGPVVAVLRLGVDDRYKDVNVGVDLDVSPFPLADGRFLAYGRDGWLYVIDGEAAAKS
;
A
#
# COMPACT_ATOMS: atom_id res chain seq x y z
N MET A 1 3.39 -13.98 -45.97
CA MET A 1 4.31 -12.83 -45.81
C MET A 1 3.98 -12.18 -44.50
N GLY A 2 5.01 -12.01 -43.65
CA GLY A 2 4.90 -12.01 -42.18
C GLY A 2 4.10 -10.85 -41.59
N SER A 3 3.23 -11.18 -40.64
CA SER A 3 2.76 -10.22 -39.65
C SER A 3 3.96 -9.82 -38.80
N THR A 4 4.42 -8.57 -38.89
CA THR A 4 5.29 -7.98 -37.89
C THR A 4 4.55 -8.03 -36.55
N SER A 5 4.85 -9.00 -35.69
CA SER A 5 4.45 -8.94 -34.30
C SER A 5 5.13 -7.69 -33.73
N CYS A 6 4.36 -6.65 -33.42
CA CYS A 6 4.88 -5.55 -32.62
C CYS A 6 5.22 -6.16 -31.25
N GLY A 7 6.51 -6.43 -31.04
CA GLY A 7 7.00 -6.84 -29.72
C GLY A 7 6.59 -5.77 -28.72
N GLN A 8 6.22 -6.19 -27.51
CA GLN A 8 6.06 -5.24 -26.41
C GLN A 8 7.44 -5.02 -25.79
N HIS A 9 7.75 -3.75 -25.54
CA HIS A 9 9.03 -3.32 -25.01
C HIS A 9 8.81 -2.66 -23.66
N ILE A 10 9.66 -3.00 -22.68
CA ILE A 10 9.80 -2.21 -21.47
C ILE A 10 11.08 -1.42 -21.57
N VAL A 11 10.92 -0.11 -21.46
CA VAL A 11 12.02 0.85 -21.44
C VAL A 11 12.06 1.47 -20.06
N ALA A 12 13.18 1.27 -19.38
CA ALA A 12 13.43 1.92 -18.10
C ALA A 12 14.35 3.12 -18.31
N PHE A 13 14.09 4.17 -17.54
CA PHE A 13 15.02 5.28 -17.39
C PHE A 13 15.86 5.03 -16.14
N ARG A 14 17.13 5.40 -16.18
CA ARG A 14 17.87 5.60 -14.94
C ARG A 14 17.15 6.67 -14.11
N LEU A 15 17.15 6.52 -12.79
CA LEU A 15 16.50 7.47 -11.87
C LEU A 15 17.07 8.89 -11.98
N ASP A 16 18.30 9.04 -12.45
CA ASP A 16 18.96 10.32 -12.74
C ASP A 16 18.61 10.91 -14.13
N GLY A 17 17.76 10.23 -14.90
CA GLY A 17 17.32 10.67 -16.24
C GLY A 17 18.39 10.62 -17.32
N SER A 18 19.61 10.13 -17.02
CA SER A 18 20.75 10.22 -17.93
C SER A 18 20.71 9.22 -19.09
N ASP A 19 20.03 8.08 -18.92
CA ASP A 19 19.92 7.03 -19.95
C ASP A 19 18.50 6.46 -20.05
N ARG A 20 18.00 6.39 -21.29
CA ARG A 20 16.83 5.60 -21.70
C ARG A 20 17.32 4.26 -22.22
N ARG A 21 16.97 3.15 -21.56
CA ARG A 21 17.41 1.82 -22.00
C ARG A 21 16.23 0.86 -22.12
N GLU A 22 16.15 0.19 -23.27
CA GLU A 22 15.28 -0.96 -23.42
C GLU A 22 15.85 -2.12 -22.61
N ILE A 23 15.07 -2.61 -21.64
CA ILE A 23 15.49 -3.65 -20.71
C ILE A 23 14.79 -4.99 -20.99
N LEU A 24 13.65 -4.96 -21.68
CA LEU A 24 12.92 -6.15 -22.08
C LEU A 24 12.24 -5.94 -23.44
N MET A 25 12.42 -6.92 -24.32
CA MET A 25 11.60 -7.14 -25.50
C MET A 25 10.94 -8.50 -25.36
N SER A 26 9.63 -8.56 -25.61
CA SER A 26 8.86 -9.80 -25.54
C SER A 26 7.92 -9.95 -26.73
N SER A 27 7.76 -11.19 -27.19
CA SER A 27 6.78 -11.59 -28.20
C SER A 27 5.41 -11.91 -27.60
N VAL A 28 5.28 -11.91 -26.27
CA VAL A 28 4.03 -12.08 -25.53
C VAL A 28 3.68 -10.81 -24.77
N PRO A 29 2.42 -10.62 -24.35
CA PRO A 29 2.04 -9.48 -23.52
C PRO A 29 2.91 -9.37 -22.27
N VAL A 30 3.30 -8.14 -21.93
CA VAL A 30 4.08 -7.82 -20.74
C VAL A 30 3.39 -6.71 -19.95
N SER A 31 3.28 -6.90 -18.64
CA SER A 31 2.77 -5.90 -17.69
C SER A 31 3.90 -5.47 -16.75
N LEU A 32 4.01 -4.16 -16.50
CA LEU A 32 4.91 -3.62 -15.49
C LEU A 32 4.25 -3.71 -14.12
N LEU A 33 4.88 -4.44 -13.19
CA LEU A 33 4.35 -4.61 -11.84
C LEU A 33 4.95 -3.59 -10.87
N GLY A 34 6.23 -3.23 -11.01
CA GLY A 34 6.87 -2.25 -10.12
C GLY A 34 8.40 -2.31 -10.17
N TRP A 35 9.03 -1.80 -9.12
CA TRP A 35 10.50 -1.79 -8.95
C TRP A 35 10.87 -2.26 -7.56
N ASP A 36 11.97 -2.97 -7.41
CA ASP A 36 12.50 -3.24 -6.08
C ASP A 36 13.53 -2.19 -5.62
N ALA A 37 14.01 -2.36 -4.38
CA ALA A 37 15.00 -1.49 -3.76
C ALA A 37 16.34 -1.43 -4.53
N LEU A 38 16.65 -2.46 -5.33
CA LEU A 38 17.84 -2.52 -6.18
C LEU A 38 17.61 -1.94 -7.58
N SER A 39 16.48 -1.25 -7.79
CA SER A 39 16.08 -0.67 -9.08
C SER A 39 15.88 -1.70 -10.20
N ARG A 40 15.64 -2.97 -9.85
CA ARG A 40 15.25 -4.00 -10.80
C ARG A 40 13.76 -3.89 -11.06
N VAL A 41 13.36 -4.12 -12.30
CA VAL A 41 11.97 -4.00 -12.74
C VAL A 41 11.27 -5.35 -12.56
N LEU A 42 10.13 -5.34 -11.87
CA LEU A 42 9.24 -6.48 -11.76
C LEU A 42 8.26 -6.45 -12.92
N VAL A 43 8.24 -7.52 -13.71
CA VAL A 43 7.40 -7.62 -14.92
C VAL A 43 6.68 -8.94 -14.95
N GLU A 44 5.44 -8.93 -15.38
CA GLU A 44 4.70 -10.13 -15.79
C GLU A 44 4.90 -10.31 -17.29
N SER A 45 5.32 -11.48 -17.74
CA SER A 45 5.49 -11.79 -19.17
C SER A 45 4.93 -13.19 -19.45
N GLY A 46 3.74 -13.25 -20.04
CA GLY A 46 3.01 -14.52 -20.17
C GLY A 46 2.64 -15.10 -18.81
N ASN A 47 3.13 -16.31 -18.49
CA ASN A 47 2.86 -16.99 -17.21
C ASN A 47 3.99 -16.82 -16.18
N GLU A 48 5.00 -16.00 -16.47
CA GLU A 48 6.17 -15.80 -15.62
C GLU A 48 6.17 -14.40 -15.02
N ILE A 49 6.62 -14.30 -13.77
CA ILE A 49 7.05 -13.03 -13.18
C ILE A 49 8.57 -13.00 -13.24
N LEU A 50 9.11 -11.96 -13.87
CA LEU A 50 10.54 -11.76 -14.04
C LEU A 50 11.00 -10.55 -13.25
N ARG A 51 12.17 -10.66 -12.64
CA ARG A 51 13.01 -9.52 -12.29
C ARG A 51 13.91 -9.21 -13.47
N VAL A 52 13.92 -7.95 -13.90
CA VAL A 52 14.74 -7.47 -14.99
C VAL A 52 15.69 -6.41 -14.47
N ASP A 53 16.98 -6.72 -14.48
CA ASP A 53 18.05 -5.79 -14.13
C ASP A 53 18.15 -4.67 -15.18
N LEU A 54 18.77 -3.54 -14.82
CA LEU A 54 18.99 -2.42 -15.75
C LEU A 54 19.91 -2.79 -16.93
N ASP A 55 20.70 -3.86 -16.81
CA ASP A 55 21.50 -4.40 -17.91
C ASP A 55 20.72 -5.35 -18.84
N GLY A 56 19.45 -5.64 -18.51
CA GLY A 56 18.55 -6.54 -19.23
C GLY A 56 18.61 -8.00 -18.78
N LYS A 57 19.43 -8.34 -17.77
CA LYS A 57 19.46 -9.68 -17.20
C LYS A 57 18.11 -10.01 -16.56
N ARG A 58 17.61 -11.21 -16.88
CA ARG A 58 16.29 -11.69 -16.45
C ARG A 58 16.46 -12.81 -15.45
N THR A 59 15.74 -12.72 -14.34
CA THR A 59 15.68 -13.77 -13.33
C THR A 59 14.23 -14.10 -13.08
N SER A 60 13.85 -15.35 -13.29
CA SER A 60 12.50 -15.81 -12.97
C SER A 60 12.30 -15.81 -11.46
N LEU A 61 11.14 -15.32 -11.03
CA LEU A 61 10.74 -15.31 -9.64
C LEU A 61 9.88 -16.54 -9.35
N ASP A 62 10.38 -17.42 -8.47
CA ASP A 62 9.55 -18.50 -7.95
C ASP A 62 8.50 -17.92 -7.01
N LEU A 63 7.23 -17.98 -7.43
CA LEU A 63 6.09 -17.50 -6.66
C LEU A 63 5.72 -18.42 -5.48
N GLY A 64 6.43 -19.55 -5.30
CA GLY A 64 6.13 -20.50 -4.24
C GLY A 64 4.76 -21.14 -4.40
N LEU A 65 4.25 -21.25 -5.63
CA LEU A 65 2.94 -21.83 -5.90
C LEU A 65 2.97 -23.34 -5.60
N PRO A 66 1.83 -23.93 -5.17
CA PRO A 66 1.75 -25.37 -4.99
C PRO A 66 2.10 -26.13 -6.28
N ALA A 67 2.62 -27.36 -6.12
CA ALA A 67 3.05 -28.17 -7.26
C ALA A 67 1.91 -28.38 -8.29
N GLY A 68 2.22 -28.07 -9.55
CA GLY A 68 1.25 -28.18 -10.66
C GLY A 68 0.20 -27.08 -10.69
N VAL A 69 0.38 -25.98 -9.95
CA VAL A 69 -0.40 -24.76 -10.04
C VAL A 69 0.40 -23.70 -10.80
N HIS A 70 -0.26 -23.02 -11.74
CA HIS A 70 0.35 -21.99 -12.56
C HIS A 70 -0.34 -20.64 -12.36
N ALA A 71 0.45 -19.57 -12.23
CA ALA A 71 -0.06 -18.22 -12.29
C ALA A 71 -0.63 -17.95 -13.69
N LYS A 72 -1.85 -17.42 -13.74
CA LYS A 72 -2.50 -16.91 -14.95
C LYS A 72 -2.27 -15.41 -15.11
N TRP A 73 -2.19 -14.71 -13.98
CA TRP A 73 -1.88 -13.30 -13.94
C TRP A 73 -1.35 -12.87 -12.58
N ALA A 74 -0.66 -11.74 -12.54
CA ALA A 74 -0.25 -11.08 -11.30
C ALA A 74 -0.40 -9.55 -11.40
N ASN A 75 -0.86 -8.93 -10.31
CA ASN A 75 -1.01 -7.48 -10.20
C ASN A 75 -0.35 -6.98 -8.91
N LEU A 76 0.41 -5.89 -9.00
CA LEU A 76 0.87 -5.18 -7.80
C LEU A 76 -0.33 -4.50 -7.15
N THR A 77 -0.60 -4.82 -5.89
CA THR A 77 -1.67 -4.17 -5.12
C THR A 77 -1.15 -3.08 -4.21
N ASP A 78 0.08 -3.22 -3.71
CA ASP A 78 0.69 -2.27 -2.80
C ASP A 78 2.22 -2.49 -2.78
N GLN A 79 2.99 -1.44 -2.54
CA GLN A 79 4.44 -1.47 -2.46
C GLN A 79 4.95 -0.51 -1.40
N SER A 80 5.94 -0.98 -0.64
CA SER A 80 6.56 -0.22 0.42
C SER A 80 7.37 0.96 -0.12
N PRO A 81 7.47 2.08 0.62
CA PRO A 81 8.19 3.27 0.15
C PRO A 81 9.67 3.01 -0.15
N ASP A 82 10.31 2.10 0.61
CA ASP A 82 11.71 1.68 0.37
C ASP A 82 11.85 0.61 -0.72
N ARG A 83 10.73 0.16 -1.31
CA ARG A 83 10.61 -0.86 -2.37
C ARG A 83 11.15 -2.22 -2.00
N ARG A 84 11.38 -2.48 -0.71
CA ARG A 84 11.81 -3.78 -0.21
C ARG A 84 10.65 -4.76 -0.10
N VAL A 85 9.42 -4.26 0.03
CA VAL A 85 8.22 -5.09 0.14
C VAL A 85 7.23 -4.76 -0.99
N ALA A 86 6.72 -5.78 -1.66
CA ALA A 86 5.65 -5.65 -2.63
C ALA A 86 4.58 -6.73 -2.39
N PHE A 87 3.31 -6.32 -2.43
CA PHE A 87 2.18 -7.24 -2.35
C PHE A 87 1.65 -7.50 -3.76
N LEU A 88 1.64 -8.77 -4.16
CA LEU A 88 1.12 -9.21 -5.45
C LEU A 88 -0.19 -9.94 -5.26
N LEU A 89 -1.24 -9.50 -5.92
CA LEU A 89 -2.43 -10.32 -6.13
C LEU A 89 -2.18 -11.23 -7.32
N VAL A 90 -2.22 -12.54 -7.11
CA VAL A 90 -1.95 -13.55 -8.12
C VAL A 90 -3.21 -14.36 -8.36
N GLY A 91 -3.63 -14.44 -9.62
CA GLY A 91 -4.64 -15.39 -10.08
C GLY A 91 -3.98 -16.65 -10.62
N ALA A 92 -4.53 -17.81 -10.30
CA ALA A 92 -3.97 -19.11 -10.68
C ALA A 92 -5.00 -19.98 -11.42
N ASP A 93 -4.52 -21.03 -12.07
CA ASP A 93 -5.38 -22.01 -12.74
C ASP A 93 -6.08 -22.97 -11.79
N ARG A 94 -5.62 -23.05 -10.54
CA ARG A 94 -6.13 -23.90 -9.45
C ARG A 94 -6.06 -23.14 -8.12
N PRO A 95 -6.75 -23.62 -7.06
CA PRO A 95 -6.65 -23.03 -5.73
C PRO A 95 -5.20 -22.94 -5.22
N LEU A 96 -4.83 -21.79 -4.66
CA LEU A 96 -3.50 -21.56 -4.06
C LEU A 96 -3.41 -22.13 -2.64
N SER A 97 -4.56 -22.23 -1.97
CA SER A 97 -4.73 -22.95 -0.70
C SER A 97 -6.20 -23.34 -0.56
N ASP A 98 -6.51 -24.17 0.45
CA ASP A 98 -7.88 -24.60 0.76
C ASP A 98 -8.84 -23.43 1.04
N SER A 99 -8.29 -22.27 1.42
CA SER A 99 -9.06 -21.07 1.76
C SER A 99 -9.22 -20.09 0.59
N PHE A 100 -8.54 -20.31 -0.54
CA PHE A 100 -8.40 -19.34 -1.61
C PHE A 100 -8.64 -19.98 -2.99
N ASN A 101 -9.87 -19.86 -3.49
CA ASN A 101 -10.30 -20.42 -4.79
C ASN A 101 -9.75 -19.60 -5.97
N GLY A 102 -8.54 -19.95 -6.41
CA GLY A 102 -7.97 -19.52 -7.69
C GLY A 102 -7.32 -18.13 -7.70
N PHE A 103 -7.23 -17.45 -6.55
CA PHE A 103 -6.45 -16.23 -6.40
C PHE A 103 -5.95 -16.07 -4.96
N GLY A 104 -4.86 -15.34 -4.76
CA GLY A 104 -4.29 -15.09 -3.43
C GLY A 104 -3.31 -13.93 -3.46
N VAL A 105 -2.93 -13.44 -2.27
CA VAL A 105 -1.91 -12.39 -2.14
C VAL A 105 -0.57 -13.04 -1.79
N LEU A 106 0.50 -12.63 -2.44
CA LEU A 106 1.87 -13.01 -2.10
C LEU A 106 2.63 -11.78 -1.63
N SER A 107 3.54 -11.96 -0.68
CA SER A 107 4.45 -10.91 -0.24
C SER A 107 5.83 -11.18 -0.82
N LEU A 108 6.34 -10.24 -1.60
CA LEU A 108 7.73 -10.22 -2.03
C LEU A 108 8.51 -9.38 -1.03
N ILE A 109 9.43 -10.01 -0.29
CA ILE A 109 10.30 -9.34 0.67
C ILE A 109 11.73 -9.49 0.18
N ASP A 110 12.32 -8.37 -0.22
CA ASP A 110 13.59 -8.27 -0.92
C ASP A 110 13.61 -9.26 -2.12
N ASP A 111 14.38 -10.34 -1.98
CA ASP A 111 14.55 -11.35 -3.00
C ASP A 111 13.64 -12.58 -2.85
N SER A 112 12.96 -12.72 -1.70
CA SER A 112 12.22 -13.92 -1.34
C SER A 112 10.71 -13.75 -1.39
N VAL A 113 10.01 -14.82 -1.76
CA VAL A 113 8.55 -14.89 -1.65
C VAL A 113 8.20 -15.43 -0.28
N SER A 114 7.30 -14.73 0.40
CA SER A 114 6.76 -15.11 1.68
C SER A 114 5.25 -15.27 1.55
N GLU A 115 4.70 -16.21 2.31
CA GLU A 115 3.26 -16.23 2.57
C GLU A 115 2.81 -14.85 3.09
N PRO A 116 1.63 -14.38 2.68
CA PRO A 116 1.06 -13.13 3.15
C PRO A 116 0.79 -13.24 4.65
N THR A 117 1.74 -12.81 5.45
CA THR A 117 1.56 -12.76 6.90
C THR A 117 1.02 -11.36 7.20
N ARG A 118 -0.29 -11.17 7.09
CA ARG A 118 -0.93 -10.03 7.75
C ARG A 118 -1.51 -10.51 9.07
N PRO A 119 -1.53 -9.68 10.12
CA PRO A 119 -2.29 -9.99 11.33
C PRO A 119 -3.74 -10.33 10.95
N ALA A 120 -4.20 -11.54 11.30
CA ALA A 120 -5.47 -12.09 10.83
C ALA A 120 -6.71 -11.24 11.20
N ARG A 121 -6.55 -10.29 12.14
CA ARG A 121 -7.63 -9.45 12.67
C ARG A 121 -7.40 -7.94 12.51
N ALA A 122 -6.57 -7.53 11.56
CA ALA A 122 -6.37 -6.11 11.27
C ALA A 122 -6.31 -5.85 9.76
N TYR A 123 -6.59 -4.61 9.36
CA TYR A 123 -6.33 -4.13 8.01
C TYR A 123 -5.20 -3.09 8.02
N ALA A 124 -4.39 -3.12 6.97
CA ALA A 124 -3.38 -2.10 6.72
C ALA A 124 -4.06 -0.85 6.14
N VAL A 125 -3.72 0.32 6.68
CA VAL A 125 -4.27 1.61 6.21
C VAL A 125 -3.27 2.35 5.33
N ALA A 126 -1.99 2.33 5.72
CA ALA A 126 -0.91 2.99 4.99
C ALA A 126 0.46 2.51 5.46
N TRP A 127 1.50 2.88 4.71
CA TRP A 127 2.89 2.79 5.14
C TRP A 127 3.24 3.98 6.04
N ILE A 128 3.87 3.71 7.19
CA ILE A 128 4.35 4.75 8.11
C ILE A 128 5.88 4.87 8.14
N THR A 129 6.57 3.84 7.66
CA THR A 129 8.02 3.86 7.39
C THR A 129 8.28 3.14 6.06
N GLY A 130 9.56 2.83 5.77
CA GLY A 130 9.94 2.08 4.58
C GLY A 130 9.28 0.72 4.46
N HIS A 131 8.97 0.05 5.59
CA HIS A 131 8.44 -1.33 5.63
C HIS A 131 7.47 -1.61 6.79
N GLU A 132 7.14 -0.61 7.60
CA GLU A 132 6.08 -0.74 8.61
C GLU A 132 4.73 -0.25 8.05
N GLN A 133 3.71 -1.10 8.16
CA GLN A 133 2.32 -0.74 7.89
C GLN A 133 1.61 -0.33 9.18
N LEU A 134 0.77 0.69 9.07
CA LEU A 134 -0.20 1.00 10.11
C LEU A 134 -1.34 -0.01 10.07
N MET A 135 -1.47 -0.79 11.14
CA MET A 135 -2.52 -1.79 11.28
C MET A 135 -3.61 -1.30 12.23
N VAL A 136 -4.86 -1.39 11.78
CA VAL A 136 -6.03 -1.10 12.60
C VAL A 136 -6.82 -2.39 12.82
N PRO A 137 -7.03 -2.81 14.07
CA PRO A 137 -7.83 -4.00 14.37
C PRO A 137 -9.29 -3.88 13.91
N TRP A 138 -9.88 -4.97 13.42
CA TRP A 138 -11.33 -5.04 13.12
C TRP A 138 -12.17 -4.97 14.40
N GLU A 139 -11.68 -5.62 15.44
CA GLU A 139 -12.37 -5.80 16.72
C GLU A 139 -11.90 -4.77 17.75
N THR A 140 -12.81 -4.42 18.64
CA THR A 140 -12.51 -3.59 19.80
C THR A 140 -12.38 -4.48 21.04
N VAL A 141 -11.39 -4.20 21.89
CA VAL A 141 -11.24 -4.84 23.20
C VAL A 141 -11.46 -3.79 24.29
N ALA A 142 -12.46 -4.00 25.15
CA ALA A 142 -12.80 -3.09 26.25
C ALA A 142 -12.98 -1.61 25.83
N GLY A 143 -13.69 -1.37 24.72
CA GLY A 143 -13.94 -0.01 24.25
C GLY A 143 -12.77 0.68 23.54
N ARG A 144 -11.67 -0.04 23.28
CA ARG A 144 -10.46 0.48 22.63
C ARG A 144 -9.96 -0.41 21.50
N ARG A 145 -9.36 0.22 20.49
CA ARG A 145 -8.55 -0.45 19.47
C ARG A 145 -7.10 0.01 19.64
N THR A 146 -6.18 -0.92 19.77
CA THR A 146 -4.75 -0.60 19.76
C THR A 146 -4.29 -0.58 18.31
N VAL A 147 -3.97 0.59 17.80
CA VAL A 147 -3.35 0.75 16.49
C VAL A 147 -1.89 0.34 16.61
N THR A 148 -1.42 -0.53 15.72
CA THR A 148 -0.06 -1.07 15.75
C THR A 148 0.72 -0.65 14.50
N ALA A 149 2.03 -0.53 14.65
CA ALA A 149 2.96 -0.60 13.53
C ALA A 149 3.32 -2.08 13.34
N TYR A 150 3.09 -2.59 12.14
CA TYR A 150 3.48 -3.94 11.75
C TYR A 150 4.65 -3.87 10.78
N ASP A 151 5.81 -4.37 11.21
CA ASP A 151 6.96 -4.55 10.34
C ASP A 151 6.74 -5.80 9.47
N VAL A 152 6.58 -5.61 8.17
CA VAL A 152 6.28 -6.71 7.24
C VAL A 152 7.49 -7.64 7.06
N ILE A 153 8.71 -7.12 7.23
CA ILE A 153 9.95 -7.89 7.07
C ILE A 153 10.19 -8.77 8.29
N THR A 154 10.16 -8.18 9.49
CA THR A 154 10.43 -8.91 10.75
C THR A 154 9.20 -9.59 11.32
N ARG A 155 8.01 -9.32 10.77
CA ARG A 155 6.71 -9.81 11.23
C ARG A 155 6.41 -9.47 12.68
N SER A 156 6.92 -8.33 13.16
CA SER A 156 6.72 -7.86 14.52
C SER A 156 5.68 -6.76 14.58
N GLU A 157 4.93 -6.71 15.68
CA GLU A 157 3.98 -5.64 15.96
C GLU A 157 4.47 -4.83 17.17
N ARG A 158 4.36 -3.50 17.07
CA ARG A 158 4.53 -2.60 18.21
C ARG A 158 3.33 -1.66 18.33
N PRO A 159 2.82 -1.41 19.54
CA PRO A 159 1.71 -0.48 19.73
C PRO A 159 2.13 0.96 19.41
N LEU A 160 1.23 1.71 18.77
CA LEU A 160 1.43 3.13 18.48
C LEU A 160 0.51 4.03 19.30
N ALA A 161 -0.76 3.64 19.42
CA ALA A 161 -1.78 4.39 20.15
C ALA A 161 -2.98 3.50 20.47
N ALA A 162 -3.79 3.91 21.45
CA ALA A 162 -5.12 3.34 21.68
C ALA A 162 -6.16 4.36 21.20
N ILE A 163 -7.01 3.95 20.27
CA ILE A 163 -8.12 4.77 19.78
C ILE A 163 -9.44 4.28 20.39
N GLY A 164 -10.37 5.20 20.61
CA GLY A 164 -11.72 4.88 21.09
C GLY A 164 -12.56 4.10 20.07
N GLU A 165 -13.70 3.57 20.49
CA GLU A 165 -14.66 2.91 19.60
C GLU A 165 -15.17 3.84 18.48
N GLY A 166 -15.32 3.28 17.27
CA GLY A 166 -16.11 3.88 16.19
C GLY A 166 -15.36 4.73 15.16
N VAL A 167 -14.07 5.03 15.36
CA VAL A 167 -13.34 5.97 14.47
C VAL A 167 -12.32 5.21 13.63
N GLN A 168 -12.64 4.92 12.37
CA GLN A 168 -11.70 4.35 11.40
C GLN A 168 -10.95 5.48 10.70
N PRO A 169 -9.60 5.51 10.66
CA PRO A 169 -8.88 6.58 10.00
C PRO A 169 -9.22 6.63 8.51
N SER A 170 -9.44 7.84 7.99
CA SER A 170 -9.75 8.08 6.57
C SER A 170 -8.48 8.13 5.72
N ALA A 171 -7.37 8.64 6.27
CA ALA A 171 -6.06 8.63 5.61
C ALA A 171 -4.90 8.73 6.60
N VAL A 172 -3.70 8.44 6.11
CA VAL A 172 -2.43 8.58 6.84
C VAL A 172 -1.43 9.32 5.96
N SER A 173 -0.76 10.31 6.53
CA SER A 173 0.32 11.05 5.87
C SER A 173 1.45 11.25 6.87
N GLY A 174 2.64 10.71 6.58
CA GLY A 174 3.74 10.68 7.54
C GLY A 174 3.33 10.03 8.86
N ARG A 175 3.37 10.80 9.95
CA ARG A 175 2.98 10.34 11.30
C ARG A 175 1.59 10.78 11.73
N ILE A 176 0.81 11.41 10.84
CA ILE A 176 -0.53 11.89 11.15
C ILE A 176 -1.57 10.88 10.65
N LEU A 177 -2.50 10.52 11.53
CA LEU A 177 -3.78 9.95 11.16
C LEU A 177 -4.81 11.07 11.02
N LEU A 178 -5.57 11.06 9.93
CA LEU A 178 -6.71 11.93 9.71
C LEU A 178 -8.00 11.11 9.70
N PHE A 179 -8.98 11.57 10.45
CA PHE A 179 -10.37 11.11 10.41
C PHE A 179 -11.26 12.22 9.84
N LEU A 180 -12.01 11.89 8.81
CA LEU A 180 -13.10 12.70 8.26
C LEU A 180 -14.43 11.96 8.49
N GLY A 181 -15.32 12.61 9.24
CA GLY A 181 -16.65 12.10 9.53
C GLY A 181 -17.21 12.80 10.76
N GLU A 182 -18.54 12.80 10.92
CA GLU A 182 -19.12 13.20 12.21
C GLU A 182 -18.51 12.30 13.29
N PRO A 183 -17.77 12.82 14.28
CA PRO A 183 -17.49 12.01 15.43
C PRO A 183 -18.85 11.55 15.97
N TYR A 184 -18.95 10.32 16.46
CA TYR A 184 -20.09 9.86 17.26
C TYR A 184 -20.34 10.72 18.53
N VAL A 185 -19.59 11.81 18.69
CA VAL A 185 -19.67 12.81 19.74
C VAL A 185 -20.32 14.06 19.14
N ARG A 186 -21.38 14.51 19.80
CA ARG A 186 -22.21 15.69 19.53
C ARG A 186 -21.42 17.01 19.50
N ALA A 187 -20.48 17.17 18.59
CA ALA A 187 -19.82 18.43 18.28
C ALA A 187 -20.58 19.04 17.10
N GLY A 188 -21.30 20.14 17.34
CA GLY A 188 -22.22 20.75 16.37
C GLY A 188 -21.53 21.40 15.16
N GLY A 189 -20.94 20.61 14.28
CA GLY A 189 -20.36 21.03 12.99
C GLY A 189 -19.42 19.99 12.38
N PRO A 190 -18.90 20.22 11.16
CA PRO A 190 -17.90 19.34 10.54
C PRO A 190 -16.59 19.38 11.33
N VAL A 191 -16.31 18.28 12.03
CA VAL A 191 -15.08 18.09 12.80
C VAL A 191 -14.21 17.09 12.08
N VAL A 192 -12.93 17.41 11.95
CA VAL A 192 -11.91 16.42 11.60
C VAL A 192 -11.18 16.02 12.87
N ALA A 193 -10.77 14.76 12.98
CA ALA A 193 -9.98 14.30 14.10
C ALA A 193 -8.57 13.94 13.64
N VAL A 194 -7.54 14.46 14.31
CA VAL A 194 -6.13 14.18 13.99
C VAL A 194 -5.42 13.49 15.15
N LEU A 195 -4.50 12.58 14.85
CA LEU A 195 -3.67 11.91 15.86
C LEU A 195 -2.22 11.82 15.35
N ARG A 196 -1.26 12.32 16.15
CA ARG A 196 0.17 12.06 15.90
C ARG A 196 0.60 10.72 16.47
N LEU A 197 0.93 9.79 15.59
CA LEU A 197 1.39 8.45 15.94
C LEU A 197 2.67 8.51 16.79
N GLY A 198 2.64 7.83 17.94
CA GLY A 198 3.76 7.76 18.88
C GLY A 198 4.02 9.05 19.66
N VAL A 199 3.10 10.01 19.63
CA VAL A 199 3.17 11.25 20.42
C VAL A 199 1.88 11.45 21.21
N ASP A 200 0.74 11.39 20.52
CA ASP A 200 -0.58 11.61 21.11
C ASP A 200 -1.20 10.28 21.56
N ASP A 201 -1.94 10.30 22.67
CA ASP A 201 -2.67 9.14 23.20
C ASP A 201 -4.16 9.15 22.81
N ARG A 202 -4.65 10.26 22.23
CA ARG A 202 -6.05 10.47 21.82
C ARG A 202 -6.14 11.38 20.60
N TYR A 203 -7.18 11.19 19.80
CA TYR A 203 -7.51 12.11 18.72
C TYR A 203 -7.79 13.51 19.26
N LYS A 204 -7.41 14.48 18.45
CA LYS A 204 -7.73 15.88 18.64
C LYS A 204 -8.76 16.32 17.61
N ASP A 205 -9.89 16.79 18.11
CA ASP A 205 -10.98 17.32 17.30
C ASP A 205 -10.63 18.73 16.85
N VAL A 206 -10.76 18.97 15.54
CA VAL A 206 -10.41 20.23 14.89
C VAL A 206 -11.61 20.67 14.07
N ASN A 207 -12.13 21.85 14.38
CA ASN A 207 -13.20 22.46 13.60
C ASN A 207 -12.57 23.11 12.36
N VAL A 208 -12.91 22.58 11.18
CA VAL A 208 -12.41 23.08 9.89
C VAL A 208 -13.33 24.15 9.29
N GLY A 209 -14.53 24.36 9.86
CA GLY A 209 -15.49 25.37 9.39
C GLY A 209 -16.13 25.08 8.03
N VAL A 210 -15.87 23.91 7.44
CA VAL A 210 -16.37 23.47 6.15
C VAL A 210 -16.64 21.96 6.16
N ASP A 211 -17.72 21.53 5.50
CA ASP A 211 -18.02 20.10 5.33
C ASP A 211 -17.08 19.49 4.28
N LEU A 212 -16.27 18.51 4.71
CA LEU A 212 -15.32 17.81 3.84
C LEU A 212 -15.89 16.46 3.37
N ASP A 213 -15.45 16.03 2.19
CA ASP A 213 -15.69 14.69 1.65
C ASP A 213 -14.85 13.64 2.41
N VAL A 214 -15.34 12.41 2.49
CA VAL A 214 -14.84 11.35 3.37
C VAL A 214 -13.57 10.66 2.88
N SER A 215 -13.07 11.01 1.69
CA SER A 215 -11.92 10.36 1.02
C SER A 215 -10.76 11.34 0.79
N PRO A 216 -9.98 11.70 1.83
CA PRO A 216 -8.83 12.56 1.68
C PRO A 216 -7.64 11.81 1.07
N PHE A 217 -6.80 12.52 0.33
CA PHE A 217 -5.58 11.99 -0.26
C PHE A 217 -4.34 12.47 0.53
N PRO A 218 -3.42 11.58 0.92
CA PRO A 218 -2.16 12.02 1.52
C PRO A 218 -1.29 12.73 0.48
N LEU A 219 -0.73 13.89 0.84
CA LEU A 219 0.19 14.65 -0.02
C LEU A 219 1.66 14.37 0.35
N ALA A 220 2.09 14.87 1.51
CA ALA A 220 3.40 14.66 2.12
C ALA A 220 3.40 15.21 3.55
N ASP A 221 4.30 14.75 4.42
CA ASP A 221 4.63 15.36 5.72
C ASP A 221 3.43 15.71 6.61
N GLY A 222 2.45 14.81 6.75
CA GLY A 222 1.28 15.06 7.61
C GLY A 222 0.22 15.95 6.98
N ARG A 223 0.33 16.25 5.68
CA ARG A 223 -0.67 17.00 4.93
C ARG A 223 -1.58 16.10 4.11
N PHE A 224 -2.82 16.54 3.99
CA PHE A 224 -3.88 15.86 3.28
C PHE A 224 -4.59 16.83 2.34
N LEU A 225 -4.99 16.31 1.19
CA LEU A 225 -5.88 16.96 0.25
C LEU A 225 -7.30 16.43 0.46
N ALA A 226 -8.28 17.31 0.62
CA ALA A 226 -9.68 16.93 0.73
C ALA A 226 -10.55 17.84 -0.14
N TYR A 227 -11.62 17.29 -0.70
CA TYR A 227 -12.66 18.11 -1.34
C TYR A 227 -13.65 18.58 -0.28
N GLY A 228 -14.07 19.83 -0.36
CA GLY A 228 -15.24 20.32 0.35
C GLY A 228 -16.50 19.92 -0.41
N ARG A 229 -17.62 19.81 0.31
CA ARG A 229 -18.95 19.65 -0.31
C ARG A 229 -19.37 20.85 -1.16
N ASP A 230 -18.70 21.97 -0.99
CA ASP A 230 -18.83 23.17 -1.82
C ASP A 230 -18.05 23.10 -3.15
N GLY A 231 -17.35 21.97 -3.40
CA GLY A 231 -16.62 21.72 -4.63
C GLY A 231 -15.20 22.29 -4.66
N TRP A 232 -14.75 22.94 -3.59
CA TRP A 232 -13.38 23.45 -3.48
C TRP A 232 -12.41 22.40 -2.95
N LEU A 233 -11.12 22.62 -3.21
CA LEU A 233 -10.04 21.78 -2.76
C LEU A 233 -9.37 22.39 -1.53
N TYR A 234 -9.21 21.60 -0.47
CA TYR A 234 -8.64 22.01 0.80
C TYR A 234 -7.38 21.23 1.11
N VAL A 235 -6.42 21.92 1.74
CA VAL A 235 -5.24 21.30 2.32
C VAL A 235 -5.38 21.34 3.84
N ILE A 236 -5.36 20.17 4.46
CA ILE A 236 -5.37 20.02 5.92
C ILE A 236 -3.92 19.79 6.35
N ASP A 237 -3.38 20.72 7.14
CA ASP A 237 -2.08 20.55 7.79
C ASP A 237 -2.27 19.85 9.14
N GLY A 238 -2.11 18.52 9.12
CA GLY A 238 -2.38 17.68 10.27
C GLY A 238 -1.42 17.90 11.45
N GLU A 239 -0.17 18.28 11.17
CA GLU A 239 0.82 18.60 12.21
C GLU A 239 0.47 19.91 12.94
N ALA A 240 0.04 20.93 12.20
CA ALA A 240 -0.44 22.17 12.80
C ALA A 240 -1.73 21.92 13.61
N ALA A 241 -2.67 21.17 13.02
CA ALA A 241 -3.95 20.83 13.64
C ALA A 241 -3.78 20.03 14.94
N ALA A 242 -2.79 19.12 15.01
CA ALA A 242 -2.52 18.35 16.22
C ALA A 242 -1.91 19.21 17.36
N LYS A 243 -1.24 20.33 17.03
CA LYS A 243 -0.59 21.22 18.02
C LYS A 243 -1.52 22.26 18.64
N SER A 244 -2.61 22.64 17.96
CA SER A 244 -3.49 23.78 18.32
C SER A 244 -4.56 23.44 19.34
#